data_AF-A0A367KV46-F1
#
_entry.id   AF-A0A367KV46-F1
#
_cell.length_a   1.000
_cell.length_b   1.000
_cell.length_c   1.000
_cell.angle_alpha   90.00
_cell.angle_beta   90.00
_cell.angle_gamma   90.00
#
_symmetry.space_group_name_H-M   'P 1'
#
loop_
_entity.id
_entity.type
_entity.pdbx_description
1 polymer ?
#
loop_
_entity_poly.entity_id
_entity_poly.type
_entity_poly.pdbx_seq_one_letter_code
_entity_poly.pdbx_strand_id
1 'polypeptide(L)'
;MWAFGRAFEHGKNKERLPEQTLDILMGMFGSAFAASLVHFYQEIRSFLPTGSLNKIDDTIRRYESSMSSYHPISPSSFPNPFYRIPETVKTSKGHTIKRPGALINSKELYLMDAGMDNNIPFYPFFREGRDVDVILAVDLSADIQTAPHFDRAESYIKRRDIKGWPTGAGWPKQADHSDNKYPLGSCTIFDSEAKEEVTTLETDQTEKERSVTLAYFPFIVNKTFDPEFDPQEEEFCSTWNFIYNQEQVRKVTGLAEANWNDNIEKMRYVLKRAWQKKRDARLQSKK
;
A
#
# COMPACT_ATOMS: atom_id res chain seq x y z
N MET A 1 2.96 -19.20 1.28
CA MET A 1 1.72 -18.74 1.95
C MET A 1 1.13 -19.86 2.80
N TRP A 2 1.16 -21.11 2.32
CA TRP A 2 0.82 -22.36 3.03
C TRP A 2 1.13 -22.48 4.54
N ALA A 3 2.21 -21.85 5.03
CA ALA A 3 2.63 -21.92 6.43
C ALA A 3 2.19 -20.72 7.29
N PHE A 4 1.61 -19.68 6.68
CA PHE A 4 1.10 -18.53 7.41
C PHE A 4 -0.01 -18.96 8.36
N GLY A 5 0.01 -18.46 9.59
CA GLY A 5 -0.92 -18.85 10.65
C GLY A 5 -0.53 -20.13 11.43
N ARG A 6 0.59 -20.79 11.12
CA ARG A 6 1.11 -21.92 11.90
C ARG A 6 2.10 -21.45 12.96
N ALA A 7 2.17 -22.16 14.10
CA ALA A 7 3.19 -21.88 15.10
C ALA A 7 4.60 -22.28 14.64
N PHE A 8 5.57 -21.37 14.80
CA PHE A 8 6.99 -21.66 14.61
C PHE A 8 7.77 -21.40 15.90
N GLU A 9 8.87 -22.11 16.06
CA GLU A 9 9.84 -21.87 17.11
C GLU A 9 11.24 -22.20 16.58
N HIS A 10 12.21 -21.30 16.78
CA HIS A 10 13.57 -21.44 16.24
C HIS A 10 13.59 -21.71 14.72
N GLY A 11 12.65 -21.11 13.98
CA GLY A 11 12.50 -21.29 12.54
C GLY A 11 11.95 -22.66 12.12
N LYS A 12 11.50 -23.49 13.06
CA LYS A 12 10.88 -24.79 12.78
C LYS A 12 9.37 -24.71 13.02
N ASN A 13 8.62 -25.18 12.03
CA ASN A 13 7.18 -25.33 12.13
C ASN A 13 6.83 -26.39 13.18
N LYS A 14 5.95 -26.06 14.12
CA LYS A 14 5.52 -26.95 15.21
C LYS A 14 4.24 -27.71 14.88
N GLU A 15 3.50 -27.27 13.86
CA GLU A 15 2.15 -27.74 13.59
C GLU A 15 1.92 -28.02 12.10
N ARG A 16 0.98 -28.91 11.76
CA ARG A 16 0.59 -29.17 10.38
C ARG A 16 -0.88 -28.81 10.16
N LEU A 17 -1.20 -27.54 10.41
CA LEU A 17 -2.52 -26.97 10.11
C LEU A 17 -2.67 -26.72 8.60
N PRO A 18 -3.88 -26.69 8.03
CA PRO A 18 -4.08 -26.23 6.67
C PRO A 18 -3.69 -24.75 6.49
N GLU A 19 -3.58 -24.31 5.24
CA GLU A 19 -3.40 -22.89 4.91
C GLU A 19 -4.62 -22.07 5.34
N GLN A 20 -4.41 -20.83 5.75
CA GLN A 20 -5.50 -19.90 6.06
C GLN A 20 -6.33 -19.61 4.82
N THR A 21 -7.65 -19.50 4.98
CA THR A 21 -8.53 -19.13 3.87
C THR A 21 -8.27 -17.70 3.42
N LEU A 22 -8.54 -17.44 2.14
CA LEU A 22 -8.40 -16.10 1.58
C LEU A 22 -9.29 -15.09 2.32
N ASP A 23 -10.47 -15.51 2.79
CA ASP A 23 -11.39 -14.64 3.53
C ASP A 23 -10.77 -14.06 4.81
N ILE A 24 -9.99 -14.86 5.55
CA ILE A 24 -9.27 -14.41 6.75
C ILE A 24 -8.20 -13.38 6.37
N LEU A 25 -7.49 -13.62 5.26
CA LEU A 25 -6.48 -12.69 4.76
C LEU A 25 -7.12 -11.37 4.30
N MET A 26 -8.25 -11.44 3.59
CA MET A 26 -8.99 -10.25 3.17
C MET A 26 -9.51 -9.45 4.37
N GLY A 27 -10.04 -10.13 5.40
CA GLY A 27 -10.46 -9.47 6.65
C GLY A 27 -9.30 -8.78 7.39
N MET A 28 -8.11 -9.38 7.39
CA MET A 28 -6.91 -8.75 7.93
C MET A 28 -6.45 -7.55 7.08
N PHE A 29 -6.42 -7.70 5.75
CA PHE A 29 -5.96 -6.64 4.85
C PHE A 29 -6.88 -5.43 4.86
N GLY A 30 -8.20 -5.64 5.05
CA GLY A 30 -9.20 -4.58 5.21
C GLY A 30 -9.64 -4.35 6.65
N SER A 31 -8.78 -4.63 7.64
CA SER A 31 -9.18 -4.56 9.05
C SER A 31 -9.53 -3.14 9.52
N ALA A 32 -9.25 -2.10 8.75
CA ALA A 32 -9.68 -0.73 9.04
C ALA A 32 -11.21 -0.62 9.19
N PHE A 33 -11.95 -1.47 8.48
CA PHE A 33 -13.42 -1.52 8.55
C PHE A 33 -13.96 -2.16 9.83
N ALA A 34 -13.14 -2.88 10.61
CA ALA A 34 -13.60 -3.62 11.79
C ALA A 34 -14.08 -2.71 12.94
N ALA A 35 -13.52 -1.51 13.10
CA ALA A 35 -14.06 -0.53 14.06
C ALA A 35 -15.46 -0.06 13.67
N SER A 36 -15.67 0.21 12.39
CA SER A 36 -16.94 0.73 11.89
C SER A 36 -18.03 -0.34 11.86
N LEU A 37 -17.67 -1.62 11.74
CA LEU A 37 -18.64 -2.72 11.86
C LEU A 37 -19.32 -2.74 13.23
N VAL A 38 -18.58 -2.39 14.31
CA VAL A 38 -19.14 -2.27 15.66
C VAL A 38 -20.14 -1.12 15.71
N HIS A 39 -19.78 0.05 15.19
CA HIS A 39 -20.67 1.22 15.16
C HIS A 39 -21.91 0.97 14.28
N PHE A 40 -21.73 0.41 13.10
CA PHE A 40 -22.81 0.06 12.18
C PHE A 40 -23.76 -0.97 12.82
N TYR A 41 -23.21 -1.99 13.48
CA TYR A 41 -24.03 -2.95 14.22
C TYR A 41 -24.84 -2.27 15.33
N GLN A 42 -24.21 -1.41 16.14
CA GLN A 42 -24.91 -0.68 17.21
C GLN A 42 -26.09 0.13 16.67
N GLU A 43 -25.95 0.70 15.47
CA GLU A 43 -26.98 1.50 14.81
C GLU A 43 -28.13 0.65 14.24
N ILE A 44 -27.83 -0.48 13.58
CA ILE A 44 -28.85 -1.36 12.98
C ILE A 44 -29.46 -2.37 13.96
N ARG A 45 -28.93 -2.46 15.20
CA ARG A 45 -29.30 -3.46 16.21
C ARG A 45 -30.80 -3.52 16.49
N SER A 46 -31.46 -2.36 16.51
CA SER A 46 -32.91 -2.24 16.78
C SER A 46 -33.78 -2.81 15.66
N PHE A 47 -33.23 -3.00 14.46
CA PHE A 47 -33.94 -3.48 13.28
C PHE A 47 -33.75 -4.98 13.01
N LEU A 48 -32.87 -5.66 13.74
CA LEU A 48 -32.56 -7.08 13.53
C LEU A 48 -33.45 -8.01 14.37
N PRO A 49 -33.82 -9.21 13.84
CA PRO A 49 -34.60 -10.21 14.59
C PRO A 49 -33.89 -10.69 15.86
N THR A 50 -34.63 -10.82 16.96
CA THR A 50 -34.11 -11.10 18.31
C THR A 50 -33.31 -12.39 18.42
N GLY A 51 -33.58 -13.40 17.57
CA GLY A 51 -32.87 -14.68 17.58
C GLY A 51 -31.44 -14.65 17.02
N SER A 52 -31.15 -13.72 16.10
CA SER A 52 -29.80 -13.48 15.55
C SER A 52 -28.97 -12.51 16.40
N LEU A 53 -29.63 -11.64 17.17
CA LEU A 53 -28.98 -10.62 17.98
C LEU A 53 -28.05 -11.20 19.04
N ASN A 54 -28.44 -12.26 19.75
CA ASN A 54 -27.64 -12.79 20.86
C ASN A 54 -26.25 -13.27 20.42
N LYS A 55 -26.13 -13.90 19.24
CA LYS A 55 -24.83 -14.38 18.73
C LYS A 55 -23.93 -13.23 18.27
N ILE A 56 -24.51 -12.19 17.67
CA ILE A 56 -23.76 -11.04 17.17
C ILE A 56 -23.39 -10.11 18.33
N ASP A 57 -24.30 -9.90 19.28
CA ASP A 57 -24.07 -9.21 20.56
C ASP A 57 -22.93 -9.88 21.34
N ASP A 58 -22.90 -11.22 21.45
CA ASP A 58 -21.81 -11.94 22.11
C ASP A 58 -20.47 -11.75 21.37
N THR A 59 -20.49 -11.74 20.03
CA THR A 59 -19.30 -11.55 19.20
C THR A 59 -18.76 -10.12 19.35
N ILE A 60 -19.64 -9.12 19.37
CA ILE A 60 -19.28 -7.72 19.51
C ILE A 60 -18.86 -7.39 20.92
N ARG A 61 -19.51 -7.94 21.95
CA ARG A 61 -19.04 -7.81 23.34
C ARG A 61 -17.66 -8.41 23.55
N ARG A 62 -17.37 -9.57 22.94
CA ARG A 62 -16.01 -10.15 22.96
C ARG A 62 -15.01 -9.21 22.28
N TYR A 63 -15.40 -8.63 21.14
CA TYR A 63 -14.58 -7.65 20.43
C TYR A 63 -14.35 -6.36 21.25
N GLU A 64 -15.39 -5.74 21.80
CA GLU A 64 -15.32 -4.56 22.69
C GLU A 64 -14.50 -4.83 23.96
N SER A 65 -14.64 -6.01 24.57
CA SER A 65 -13.83 -6.39 25.74
C SER A 65 -12.34 -6.58 25.41
N SER A 66 -12.02 -6.95 24.16
CA SER A 66 -10.64 -7.00 23.65
C SER A 66 -10.10 -5.61 23.26
N MET A 67 -11.00 -4.64 23.09
CA MET A 67 -10.71 -3.25 22.73
C MET A 67 -10.28 -2.39 23.92
N SER A 68 -10.73 -2.72 25.13
CA SER A 68 -10.48 -1.92 26.33
C SER A 68 -9.05 -2.12 26.82
N SER A 69 -8.10 -1.52 26.12
CA SER A 69 -6.86 -1.02 26.72
C SER A 69 -6.35 0.20 25.98
N TYR A 70 -5.95 0.16 24.69
CA TYR A 70 -5.29 1.35 24.09
C TYR A 70 -5.41 1.50 22.55
N HIS A 71 -6.23 0.72 21.82
CA HIS A 71 -6.37 0.87 20.36
C HIS A 71 -7.82 0.78 19.86
N PRO A 72 -8.29 1.73 19.03
CA PRO A 72 -9.65 1.76 18.50
C PRO A 72 -9.92 0.75 17.37
N ILE A 73 -8.93 -0.07 16.97
CA ILE A 73 -9.07 -1.25 16.10
C ILE A 73 -8.22 -2.38 16.67
N SER A 74 -8.81 -3.57 16.91
CA SER A 74 -8.04 -4.74 17.36
C SER A 74 -7.29 -5.34 16.17
N PRO A 75 -5.95 -5.41 16.19
CA PRO A 75 -5.20 -6.02 15.10
C PRO A 75 -5.49 -7.52 15.03
N SER A 76 -5.42 -8.08 13.82
CA SER A 76 -5.48 -9.53 13.64
C SER A 76 -4.23 -10.16 14.24
N SER A 77 -4.41 -11.10 15.18
CA SER A 77 -3.31 -11.85 15.79
C SER A 77 -3.10 -13.19 15.10
N PHE A 78 -1.84 -13.48 14.75
CA PHE A 78 -1.42 -14.75 14.16
C PHE A 78 -0.21 -15.31 14.91
N PRO A 79 -0.01 -16.65 14.94
CA PRO A 79 1.25 -17.22 15.41
C PRO A 79 2.45 -16.62 14.66
N ASN A 80 3.44 -16.18 15.42
CA ASN A 80 4.59 -15.47 14.87
C ASN A 80 5.61 -16.45 14.25
N PRO A 81 5.84 -16.41 12.93
CA PRO A 81 6.81 -17.30 12.28
C PRO A 81 8.26 -17.01 12.69
N PHE A 82 8.52 -15.85 13.30
CA PHE A 82 9.83 -15.37 13.70
C PHE A 82 10.16 -15.63 15.18
N TYR A 83 9.29 -16.35 15.90
CA TYR A 83 9.51 -16.62 17.31
C TYR A 83 10.81 -17.41 17.54
N ARG A 84 11.68 -16.86 18.41
CA ARG A 84 12.98 -17.42 18.81
C ARG A 84 13.96 -17.68 17.66
N ILE A 85 13.85 -16.99 16.53
CA ILE A 85 14.92 -16.99 15.54
C ILE A 85 16.13 -16.17 16.04
N PRO A 86 17.35 -16.39 15.50
CA PRO A 86 18.52 -15.61 15.91
C PRO A 86 18.27 -14.10 15.79
N GLU A 87 18.68 -13.32 16.78
CA GLU A 87 18.50 -11.86 16.78
C GLU A 87 19.26 -11.20 15.62
N THR A 88 20.41 -11.76 15.28
CA THR A 88 21.31 -11.22 14.27
C THR A 88 21.40 -12.16 13.08
N VAL A 89 21.35 -11.62 11.86
CA VAL A 89 21.64 -12.37 10.63
C VAL A 89 22.68 -11.63 9.80
N LYS A 90 23.67 -12.37 9.30
CA LYS A 90 24.59 -11.88 8.29
C LYS A 90 23.96 -12.10 6.92
N THR A 91 23.83 -11.04 6.14
CA THR A 91 23.36 -11.10 4.76
C THR A 91 24.45 -11.68 3.85
N SER A 92 24.07 -12.12 2.65
CA SER A 92 25.01 -12.56 1.61
C SER A 92 26.03 -11.47 1.22
N LYS A 93 25.71 -10.21 1.48
CA LYS A 93 26.58 -9.04 1.25
C LYS A 93 27.41 -8.62 2.47
N GLY A 94 27.47 -9.45 3.51
CA GLY A 94 28.26 -9.18 4.72
C GLY A 94 27.62 -8.21 5.72
N HIS A 95 26.53 -7.51 5.37
CA HIS A 95 25.80 -6.66 6.31
C HIS A 95 25.16 -7.47 7.42
N THR A 96 25.23 -6.93 8.64
CA THR A 96 24.63 -7.54 9.83
C THR A 96 23.29 -6.85 10.10
N ILE A 97 22.18 -7.61 9.98
CA ILE A 97 20.84 -7.11 10.28
C ILE A 97 20.47 -7.56 11.70
N LYS A 98 20.14 -6.60 12.56
CA LYS A 98 19.58 -6.83 13.89
C LYS A 98 18.05 -6.84 13.79
N ARG A 99 17.42 -7.92 14.23
CA ARG A 99 15.96 -8.04 14.30
C ARG A 99 15.45 -7.39 15.59
N PRO A 100 14.30 -6.71 15.58
CA PRO A 100 13.72 -6.17 16.81
C PRO A 100 13.45 -7.26 17.85
N GLY A 101 13.81 -7.02 19.11
CA GLY A 101 13.53 -7.95 20.21
C GLY A 101 12.04 -8.29 20.34
N ALA A 102 11.16 -7.31 20.12
CA ALA A 102 9.71 -7.50 20.11
C ALA A 102 9.26 -8.55 19.07
N LEU A 103 9.93 -8.63 17.91
CA LEU A 103 9.62 -9.59 16.86
C LEU A 103 10.06 -11.00 17.22
N ILE A 104 11.21 -11.19 17.87
CA ILE A 104 11.74 -12.55 18.14
C ILE A 104 11.26 -13.12 19.49
N ASN A 105 10.83 -12.27 20.42
CA ASN A 105 10.39 -12.67 21.75
C ASN A 105 8.87 -12.83 21.87
N SER A 106 8.08 -12.30 20.94
CA SER A 106 6.63 -12.48 20.92
C SER A 106 6.23 -13.79 20.25
N LYS A 107 5.31 -14.55 20.86
CA LYS A 107 4.69 -15.72 20.22
C LYS A 107 3.66 -15.34 19.16
N GLU A 108 3.17 -14.11 19.22
CA GLU A 108 2.11 -13.59 18.35
C GLU A 108 2.61 -12.43 17.49
N LEU A 109 2.08 -12.35 16.28
CA LEU A 109 2.30 -11.29 15.31
C LEU A 109 0.96 -10.58 15.08
N TYR A 110 0.96 -9.28 15.35
CA TYR A 110 -0.20 -8.42 15.19
C TYR A 110 -0.12 -7.71 13.85
N LEU A 111 -1.13 -7.92 13.00
CA LEU A 111 -1.22 -7.38 11.66
C LEU A 111 -2.52 -6.59 11.50
N MET A 112 -2.47 -5.54 10.71
CA MET A 112 -3.60 -4.66 10.44
C MET A 112 -3.52 -4.14 9.01
N ASP A 113 -4.61 -3.53 8.58
CA ASP A 113 -4.72 -2.80 7.32
C ASP A 113 -3.56 -1.80 7.13
N ALA A 114 -2.93 -1.87 5.96
CA ALA A 114 -1.82 -1.00 5.61
C ALA A 114 -2.26 0.47 5.44
N GLY A 115 -3.51 0.74 5.10
CA GLY A 115 -4.07 2.09 4.97
C GLY A 115 -4.00 2.92 6.26
N MET A 116 -3.83 2.26 7.42
CA MET A 116 -3.53 2.96 8.68
C MET A 116 -2.18 3.69 8.67
N ASP A 117 -1.21 3.19 7.89
CA ASP A 117 0.11 3.80 7.72
C ASP A 117 0.28 4.42 6.33
N ASN A 118 -0.06 3.72 5.25
CA ASN A 118 0.03 4.26 3.90
C ASN A 118 -0.95 3.56 2.95
N ASN A 119 -1.81 4.34 2.28
CA ASN A 119 -2.83 3.83 1.35
C ASN A 119 -2.22 3.25 0.05
N ILE A 120 -1.01 3.67 -0.33
CA ILE A 120 -0.33 3.15 -1.52
C ILE A 120 0.82 2.24 -1.08
N PRO A 121 0.87 0.97 -1.53
CA PRO A 121 1.87 0.00 -1.09
C PRO A 121 3.23 0.23 -1.77
N PHE A 122 3.89 1.35 -1.49
CA PHE A 122 5.20 1.65 -2.06
C PHE A 122 6.31 0.73 -1.50
N TYR A 123 6.28 0.42 -0.21
CA TYR A 123 7.38 -0.30 0.47
C TYR A 123 7.75 -1.65 -0.15
N PRO A 124 6.78 -2.52 -0.53
CA PRO A 124 7.11 -3.78 -1.20
C PRO A 124 7.91 -3.62 -2.49
N PHE A 125 7.77 -2.52 -3.22
CA PHE A 125 8.47 -2.29 -4.50
C PHE A 125 9.95 -1.95 -4.32
N PHE A 126 10.33 -1.36 -3.19
CA PHE A 126 11.72 -1.00 -2.87
C PHE A 126 12.51 -2.12 -2.19
N ARG A 127 11.92 -3.30 -2.00
CA ARG A 127 12.65 -4.44 -1.45
C ARG A 127 13.78 -4.84 -2.40
N GLU A 128 14.99 -4.95 -1.85
CA GLU A 128 16.15 -5.43 -2.58
C GLU A 128 15.85 -6.76 -3.30
N GLY A 129 16.28 -6.86 -4.55
CA GLY A 129 16.05 -8.01 -5.42
C GLY A 129 14.76 -7.95 -6.25
N ARG A 130 13.86 -6.98 -6.02
CA ARG A 130 12.76 -6.72 -6.96
C ARG A 130 13.19 -5.91 -8.18
N ASP A 131 14.15 -5.00 -8.01
CA ASP A 131 14.71 -4.16 -9.08
C ASP A 131 13.62 -3.55 -9.99
N VAL A 132 12.62 -2.90 -9.37
CA VAL A 132 11.49 -2.25 -10.05
C VAL A 132 11.98 -0.99 -10.77
N ASP A 133 11.61 -0.83 -12.04
CA ASP A 133 11.94 0.38 -12.82
C ASP A 133 10.76 1.33 -12.98
N VAL A 134 9.53 0.79 -13.02
CA VAL A 134 8.30 1.57 -13.21
C VAL A 134 7.27 1.12 -12.18
N ILE A 135 6.72 2.07 -11.42
CA ILE A 135 5.59 1.86 -10.52
C ILE A 135 4.37 2.53 -11.15
N LEU A 136 3.26 1.77 -11.28
CA LEU A 136 1.95 2.31 -11.61
C LEU A 136 1.16 2.45 -10.30
N ALA A 137 1.06 3.65 -9.78
CA ALA A 137 0.34 3.94 -8.54
C ALA A 137 -1.06 4.45 -8.89
N VAL A 138 -2.05 3.56 -8.76
CA VAL A 138 -3.47 3.91 -8.83
C VAL A 138 -3.93 4.27 -7.42
N ASP A 139 -4.41 5.49 -7.24
CA ASP A 139 -4.77 6.04 -5.95
C ASP A 139 -6.27 6.30 -5.87
N LEU A 140 -6.94 5.54 -5.01
CA LEU A 140 -8.37 5.63 -4.72
C LEU A 140 -8.63 6.31 -3.37
N SER A 141 -7.65 7.02 -2.81
CA SER A 141 -7.81 7.72 -1.53
C SER A 141 -8.94 8.76 -1.59
N ALA A 142 -9.59 9.00 -0.46
CA ALA A 142 -10.61 10.06 -0.34
C ALA A 142 -9.98 11.45 -0.17
N ASP A 143 -8.69 11.53 0.19
CA ASP A 143 -7.94 12.75 0.49
C ASP A 143 -6.80 13.00 -0.52
N ILE A 144 -7.08 12.84 -1.82
CA ILE A 144 -6.07 12.99 -2.89
C ILE A 144 -5.42 14.38 -2.88
N GLN A 145 -6.13 15.43 -2.47
CA GLN A 145 -5.62 16.80 -2.49
C GLN A 145 -4.50 17.04 -1.46
N THR A 146 -4.47 16.30 -0.36
CA THR A 146 -3.40 16.38 0.65
C THR A 146 -2.33 15.31 0.42
N ALA A 147 -2.69 14.21 -0.26
CA ALA A 147 -1.84 13.09 -0.66
C ALA A 147 -0.72 12.73 0.35
N PRO A 148 -1.05 12.49 1.64
CA PRO A 148 -0.05 12.29 2.69
C PRO A 148 0.82 11.03 2.45
N HIS A 149 0.36 10.11 1.60
CA HIS A 149 1.06 8.88 1.25
C HIS A 149 2.42 9.13 0.58
N PHE A 150 2.60 10.23 -0.17
CA PHE A 150 3.88 10.60 -0.76
C PHE A 150 4.90 11.02 0.31
N ASP A 151 4.51 11.92 1.22
CA ASP A 151 5.39 12.38 2.31
C ASP A 151 5.78 11.21 3.23
N ARG A 152 4.84 10.29 3.52
CA ARG A 152 5.11 9.07 4.30
C ARG A 152 6.06 8.12 3.56
N ALA A 153 5.91 7.98 2.24
CA ALA A 153 6.81 7.17 1.42
C ALA A 153 8.22 7.77 1.37
N GLU A 154 8.35 9.07 1.11
CA GLU A 154 9.62 9.78 1.09
C GLU A 154 10.32 9.70 2.45
N SER A 155 9.58 9.90 3.55
CA SER A 155 10.11 9.77 4.90
C SER A 155 10.64 8.36 5.20
N TYR A 156 9.92 7.32 4.76
CA TYR A 156 10.37 5.93 4.92
C TYR A 156 11.66 5.66 4.13
N ILE A 157 11.72 6.13 2.89
CA ILE A 157 12.84 5.95 1.97
C ILE A 157 14.10 6.63 2.53
N LYS A 158 13.97 7.88 3.01
CA LYS A 158 15.06 8.61 3.69
C LYS A 158 15.54 7.89 4.95
N ARG A 159 14.63 7.43 5.82
CA ARG A 159 14.98 6.70 7.06
C ARG A 159 15.68 5.36 6.80
N ARG A 160 15.45 4.74 5.64
CA ARG A 160 15.97 3.41 5.28
C ARG A 160 17.13 3.49 4.30
N ASP A 161 17.57 4.69 3.93
CA ASP A 161 18.62 4.92 2.94
C ASP A 161 18.35 4.19 1.61
N ILE A 162 17.09 4.22 1.17
CA ILE A 162 16.67 3.59 -0.07
C ILE A 162 16.89 4.58 -1.21
N LYS A 163 17.78 4.25 -2.15
CA LYS A 163 17.99 5.04 -3.36
C LYS A 163 16.88 4.81 -4.39
N GLY A 164 16.53 5.85 -5.15
CA GLY A 164 15.73 5.73 -6.38
C GLY A 164 14.30 6.21 -6.35
N TRP A 165 13.83 6.75 -5.22
CA TRP A 165 12.56 7.47 -5.20
C TRP A 165 12.61 8.68 -6.15
N PRO A 166 11.54 8.99 -6.90
CA PRO A 166 11.50 10.18 -7.71
C PRO A 166 11.53 11.46 -6.86
N THR A 167 12.51 12.33 -7.12
CA THR A 167 12.62 13.63 -6.46
C THR A 167 11.40 14.48 -6.78
N GLY A 168 10.75 15.05 -5.75
CA GLY A 168 9.57 15.88 -5.95
C GLY A 168 8.27 15.10 -6.25
N ALA A 169 8.27 13.77 -6.10
CA ALA A 169 7.02 12.99 -6.13
C ALA A 169 6.09 13.42 -4.99
N GLY A 170 4.94 13.98 -5.34
CA GLY A 170 3.94 14.44 -4.39
C GLY A 170 2.93 15.41 -5.00
N TRP A 171 1.89 15.70 -4.23
CA TRP A 171 0.96 16.78 -4.58
C TRP A 171 1.67 18.14 -4.44
N PRO A 172 1.37 19.12 -5.33
CA PRO A 172 1.98 20.45 -5.24
C PRO A 172 1.73 21.10 -3.87
N LYS A 173 2.81 21.51 -3.18
CA LYS A 173 2.74 22.10 -1.82
C LYS A 173 2.43 23.60 -1.82
N GLN A 174 2.66 24.28 -2.94
CA GLN A 174 2.25 25.66 -3.13
C GLN A 174 0.85 25.66 -3.75
N ALA A 175 -0.02 26.57 -3.29
CA ALA A 175 -1.26 26.87 -3.98
C ALA A 175 -0.87 27.38 -5.36
N ASP A 176 -0.86 26.49 -6.34
CA ASP A 176 -0.80 26.87 -7.72
C ASP A 176 -1.99 27.81 -7.90
N HIS A 177 -1.75 29.07 -8.29
CA HIS A 177 -2.81 30.06 -8.53
C HIS A 177 -3.68 29.70 -9.76
N SER A 178 -3.72 28.41 -10.13
CA SER A 178 -4.60 27.84 -11.11
C SER A 178 -5.96 27.55 -10.48
N ASP A 179 -7.04 27.95 -11.15
CA ASP A 179 -8.42 27.53 -10.82
C ASP A 179 -8.66 26.01 -11.01
N ASN A 180 -7.60 25.23 -11.22
CA ASN A 180 -7.69 23.80 -11.47
C ASN A 180 -7.69 23.02 -10.15
N LYS A 181 -8.86 22.50 -9.77
CA LYS A 181 -9.08 21.64 -8.60
C LYS A 181 -8.09 20.45 -8.50
N TYR A 182 -7.65 19.92 -9.65
CA TYR A 182 -6.73 18.78 -9.72
C TYR A 182 -5.49 19.10 -10.57
N PRO A 183 -4.45 19.73 -9.99
CA PRO A 183 -3.26 20.15 -10.73
C PRO A 183 -2.46 18.99 -11.37
N LEU A 184 -2.49 17.79 -10.79
CA LEU A 184 -1.78 16.61 -11.34
C LEU A 184 -2.52 15.95 -12.52
N GLY A 185 -3.79 16.30 -12.77
CA GLY A 185 -4.62 15.63 -13.77
C GLY A 185 -4.75 14.11 -13.56
N SER A 186 -5.30 13.41 -14.55
CA SER A 186 -5.61 11.97 -14.46
C SER A 186 -4.38 11.05 -14.51
N CYS A 187 -3.21 11.58 -14.89
CA CYS A 187 -1.94 10.87 -14.82
C CYS A 187 -0.75 11.84 -14.80
N THR A 188 0.09 11.71 -13.78
CA THR A 188 1.38 12.42 -13.65
C THR A 188 2.53 11.41 -13.60
N ILE A 189 3.60 11.71 -14.35
CA ILE A 189 4.83 10.93 -14.34
C ILE A 189 5.87 11.65 -13.49
N PHE A 190 6.33 11.01 -12.42
CA PHE A 190 7.46 11.46 -11.62
C PHE A 190 8.68 10.62 -11.99
N ASP A 191 9.69 11.27 -12.56
CA ASP A 191 10.95 10.63 -12.88
C ASP A 191 11.97 10.81 -11.75
N SER A 192 12.67 9.73 -11.41
CA SER A 192 13.88 9.80 -10.61
C SER A 192 15.01 10.37 -11.47
N GLU A 193 15.09 11.70 -11.54
CA GLU A 193 16.37 12.38 -11.83
C GLU A 193 17.20 12.39 -10.55
N ALA A 194 17.63 11.22 -10.09
CA ALA A 194 18.66 11.13 -9.06
C ALA A 194 20.01 11.50 -9.71
N LYS A 195 20.31 12.78 -9.86
CA LYS A 195 21.70 13.27 -9.90
C LYS A 195 22.14 13.52 -8.46
N GLU A 196 22.32 12.46 -7.68
CA GLU A 196 23.07 12.60 -6.43
C GLU A 196 24.53 12.32 -6.74
N GLU A 197 25.34 13.39 -6.85
CA GLU A 197 26.79 13.30 -6.70
C GLU A 197 27.11 12.83 -5.28
N VAL A 198 27.15 11.51 -5.09
CA VAL A 198 27.74 10.93 -3.89
C VAL A 198 29.23 10.77 -4.16
N THR A 199 30.02 11.69 -3.61
CA THR A 199 31.48 11.56 -3.52
C THR A 199 31.81 10.42 -2.56
N THR A 200 31.79 9.17 -3.04
CA THR A 200 32.43 8.06 -2.33
C THR A 200 33.79 7.79 -2.92
N LEU A 201 34.80 7.98 -2.09
CA LEU A 201 36.16 7.51 -2.30
C LEU A 201 36.12 6.02 -2.66
N GLU A 202 36.73 5.73 -3.81
CA GLU A 202 37.20 4.45 -4.34
C GLU A 202 36.77 3.17 -3.58
N THR A 203 35.94 2.35 -4.23
CA THR A 203 36.26 0.93 -4.50
C THR A 203 35.17 0.30 -5.37
N ASP A 204 35.61 -0.55 -6.31
CA ASP A 204 34.82 -1.32 -7.26
C ASP A 204 33.49 -1.87 -6.73
N GLN A 205 32.39 -1.37 -7.28
CA GLN A 205 31.24 -2.15 -7.73
C GLN A 205 30.27 -1.23 -8.46
N THR A 206 29.73 -1.71 -9.58
CA THR A 206 28.69 -1.06 -10.38
C THR A 206 27.43 -0.84 -9.52
N GLU A 207 27.37 0.28 -8.80
CA GLU A 207 26.14 0.75 -8.17
C GLU A 207 25.14 1.02 -9.29
N LYS A 208 24.27 0.05 -9.52
CA LYS A 208 23.09 0.17 -10.37
C LYS A 208 22.29 1.34 -9.80
N GLU A 209 22.41 2.50 -10.44
CA GLU A 209 21.64 3.71 -10.14
C GLU A 209 20.16 3.33 -10.27
N ARG A 210 19.58 2.91 -9.14
CA ARG A 210 18.19 2.49 -9.07
C ARG A 210 17.40 3.76 -9.28
N SER A 211 16.96 4.03 -10.50
CA SER A 211 16.00 5.10 -10.78
C SER A 211 14.65 4.44 -11.02
N VAL A 212 13.66 4.80 -10.20
CA VAL A 212 12.28 4.36 -10.40
C VAL A 212 11.52 5.50 -11.06
N THR A 213 10.75 5.20 -12.10
CA THR A 213 9.73 6.11 -12.65
C THR A 213 8.39 5.77 -12.02
N LEU A 214 7.72 6.76 -11.45
CA LEU A 214 6.40 6.60 -10.85
C LEU A 214 5.34 7.23 -11.75
N ALA A 215 4.45 6.41 -12.31
CA ALA A 215 3.24 6.87 -12.97
C ALA A 215 2.10 6.86 -11.96
N TYR A 216 1.65 8.05 -11.57
CA TYR A 216 0.60 8.25 -10.57
C TYR A 216 -0.73 8.57 -11.22
N PHE A 217 -1.77 7.83 -10.84
CA PHE A 217 -3.14 7.91 -11.35
C PHE A 217 -4.09 8.18 -10.18
N PRO A 218 -4.40 9.46 -9.89
CA PRO A 218 -5.39 9.80 -8.88
C PRO A 218 -6.81 9.51 -9.39
N PHE A 219 -7.68 9.00 -8.53
CA PHE A 219 -9.09 8.79 -8.85
C PHE A 219 -9.89 10.09 -8.76
N ILE A 220 -9.87 10.83 -9.85
CA ILE A 220 -10.47 12.16 -9.98
C ILE A 220 -11.36 12.25 -11.22
N VAL A 221 -12.17 13.30 -11.28
CA VAL A 221 -13.04 13.63 -12.42
C VAL A 221 -12.29 13.61 -13.76
N ASN A 222 -12.96 13.07 -14.78
CA ASN A 222 -12.55 13.17 -16.17
C ASN A 222 -13.64 13.90 -16.95
N LYS A 223 -13.40 15.18 -17.26
CA LYS A 223 -14.37 16.05 -17.93
C LYS A 223 -14.79 15.58 -19.32
N THR A 224 -13.97 14.75 -19.98
CA THR A 224 -14.30 14.16 -21.29
C THR A 224 -15.26 12.99 -21.15
N PHE A 225 -15.16 12.23 -20.06
CA PHE A 225 -16.01 11.08 -19.78
C PHE A 225 -17.36 11.48 -19.19
N ASP A 226 -17.34 12.19 -18.07
CA ASP A 226 -18.52 12.70 -17.37
C ASP A 226 -18.09 13.94 -16.54
N PRO A 227 -18.44 15.17 -16.98
CA PRO A 227 -18.02 16.39 -16.30
C PRO A 227 -18.73 16.63 -14.97
N GLU A 228 -19.84 15.94 -14.71
CA GLU A 228 -20.63 16.08 -13.48
C GLU A 228 -20.23 15.03 -12.43
N PHE A 229 -19.55 13.95 -12.83
CA PHE A 229 -19.13 12.88 -11.93
C PHE A 229 -17.71 13.10 -11.40
N ASP A 230 -17.63 13.66 -10.18
CA ASP A 230 -16.39 13.72 -9.42
C ASP A 230 -16.38 12.70 -8.26
N PRO A 231 -15.59 11.61 -8.35
CA PRO A 231 -15.58 10.58 -7.32
C PRO A 231 -15.08 11.08 -5.95
N GLN A 232 -14.45 12.25 -5.88
CA GLN A 232 -14.00 12.85 -4.61
C GLN A 232 -15.13 13.61 -3.89
N GLU A 233 -16.25 13.90 -4.56
CA GLU A 233 -17.40 14.62 -3.98
C GLU A 233 -18.65 13.73 -3.84
N GLU A 234 -18.71 12.65 -4.60
CA GLU A 234 -19.87 11.76 -4.66
C GLU A 234 -19.97 10.84 -3.42
N GLU A 235 -21.11 10.90 -2.73
CA GLU A 235 -21.35 10.13 -1.49
C GLU A 235 -21.21 8.62 -1.72
N PHE A 236 -21.65 8.10 -2.87
CA PHE A 236 -21.57 6.67 -3.17
C PHE A 236 -20.14 6.19 -3.48
N CYS A 237 -19.20 7.12 -3.69
CA CYS A 237 -17.76 6.83 -3.79
C CYS A 237 -17.05 6.87 -2.43
N SER A 238 -17.77 7.18 -1.34
CA SER A 238 -17.25 7.10 0.02
C SER A 238 -16.68 5.72 0.31
N THR A 239 -15.53 5.70 1.01
CA THR A 239 -14.89 4.47 1.53
C THR A 239 -15.84 3.60 2.34
N TRP A 240 -16.90 4.19 2.91
CA TRP A 240 -17.89 3.50 3.75
C TRP A 240 -19.07 2.91 2.97
N ASN A 241 -19.16 3.17 1.66
CA ASN A 241 -20.23 2.61 0.85
C ASN A 241 -19.85 1.22 0.34
N PHE A 242 -20.65 0.22 0.71
CA PHE A 242 -20.52 -1.17 0.23
C PHE A 242 -21.66 -1.58 -0.70
N ILE A 243 -22.60 -0.67 -1.00
CA ILE A 243 -23.78 -0.97 -1.80
C ILE A 243 -23.72 -0.11 -3.06
N TYR A 244 -23.50 -0.76 -4.20
CA TYR A 244 -23.47 -0.11 -5.49
C TYR A 244 -24.60 -0.62 -6.37
N ASN A 245 -25.34 0.29 -6.99
CA ASN A 245 -26.22 -0.06 -8.09
C ASN A 245 -25.44 -0.20 -9.40
N GLN A 246 -26.07 -0.79 -10.42
CA GLN A 246 -25.41 -1.07 -11.69
C GLN A 246 -24.87 0.18 -12.40
N GLU A 247 -25.57 1.32 -12.30
CA GLU A 247 -25.14 2.58 -12.90
C GLU A 247 -23.93 3.17 -12.20
N GLN A 248 -23.90 3.14 -10.87
CA GLN A 248 -22.77 3.57 -10.05
C GLN A 248 -21.51 2.73 -10.35
N VAL A 249 -21.66 1.41 -10.49
CA VAL A 249 -20.54 0.54 -10.91
C VAL A 249 -20.03 0.94 -12.29
N ARG A 250 -20.93 1.19 -13.25
CA ARG A 250 -20.56 1.63 -14.60
C ARG A 250 -19.86 3.00 -14.59
N LYS A 251 -20.31 3.94 -13.76
CA LYS A 251 -19.67 5.26 -13.61
C LYS A 251 -18.24 5.12 -13.09
N VAL A 252 -18.03 4.40 -11.99
CA VAL A 252 -16.71 4.22 -11.38
C VAL A 252 -15.74 3.50 -12.31
N THR A 253 -16.19 2.39 -12.92
CA THR A 253 -15.35 1.58 -13.83
C THR A 253 -15.07 2.31 -15.14
N GLY A 254 -16.08 2.97 -15.72
CA GLY A 254 -15.93 3.77 -16.94
C GLY A 254 -15.01 4.97 -16.75
N LEU A 255 -15.08 5.65 -15.60
CA LEU A 255 -14.16 6.74 -15.25
C LEU A 255 -12.71 6.24 -15.16
N ALA A 256 -12.48 5.11 -14.49
CA ALA A 256 -11.15 4.51 -14.40
C ALA A 256 -10.59 4.12 -15.77
N GLU A 257 -11.43 3.55 -16.63
CA GLU A 257 -11.07 3.20 -18.01
C GLU A 257 -10.75 4.44 -18.85
N ALA A 258 -11.56 5.50 -18.77
CA ALA A 258 -11.32 6.76 -19.47
C ALA A 258 -10.00 7.42 -19.02
N ASN A 259 -9.77 7.50 -17.70
CA ASN A 259 -8.53 8.03 -17.12
C ASN A 259 -7.29 7.25 -17.58
N TRP A 260 -7.38 5.93 -17.73
CA TRP A 260 -6.30 5.13 -18.30
C TRP A 260 -6.11 5.40 -19.81
N ASN A 261 -7.20 5.38 -20.57
CA ASN A 261 -7.18 5.49 -22.03
C ASN A 261 -6.60 6.83 -22.51
N ASP A 262 -6.94 7.93 -21.84
CA ASP A 262 -6.40 9.26 -22.12
C ASP A 262 -4.87 9.35 -21.93
N ASN A 263 -4.28 8.40 -21.21
CA ASN A 263 -2.87 8.40 -20.83
C ASN A 263 -2.07 7.20 -21.39
N ILE A 264 -2.65 6.41 -22.30
CA ILE A 264 -1.97 5.24 -22.93
C ILE A 264 -0.64 5.64 -23.58
N GLU A 265 -0.58 6.78 -24.27
CA GLU A 265 0.65 7.22 -24.94
C GLU A 265 1.76 7.59 -23.94
N LYS A 266 1.39 8.26 -22.83
CA LYS A 266 2.33 8.52 -21.72
C LYS A 266 2.87 7.20 -21.17
N MET A 267 2.00 6.22 -20.97
CA MET A 267 2.41 4.91 -20.45
C MET A 267 3.31 4.14 -21.41
N ARG A 268 2.98 4.15 -22.71
CA ARG A 268 3.80 3.54 -23.75
C ARG A 268 5.19 4.18 -23.78
N TYR A 269 5.27 5.50 -23.65
CA TYR A 269 6.54 6.23 -23.58
C TYR A 269 7.37 5.80 -22.36
N VAL A 270 6.78 5.79 -21.16
CA VAL A 270 7.46 5.39 -19.91
C VAL A 270 8.01 3.97 -20.00
N LEU A 271 7.19 3.01 -20.44
CA LEU A 271 7.59 1.61 -20.58
C LEU A 271 8.69 1.43 -21.65
N LYS A 272 8.57 2.14 -22.78
CA LYS A 272 9.59 2.13 -23.84
C LYS A 272 10.92 2.67 -23.34
N ARG A 273 10.91 3.78 -22.58
CA ARG A 273 12.12 4.38 -21.98
C ARG A 273 12.78 3.43 -20.97
N ALA A 274 12.00 2.80 -20.10
CA ALA A 274 12.52 1.80 -19.16
C ALA A 274 13.17 0.60 -19.88
N TRP A 275 12.53 0.12 -20.95
CA TRP A 275 13.10 -0.94 -21.79
C TRP A 275 14.40 -0.52 -22.49
N GLN A 276 14.46 0.70 -23.04
CA GLN A 276 15.66 1.26 -23.68
C GLN A 276 16.82 1.32 -22.68
N LYS A 277 16.61 1.89 -21.48
CA LYS A 277 17.61 1.92 -20.40
C LYS A 277 18.19 0.52 -20.12
N LYS A 278 17.32 -0.49 -19.93
CA LYS A 278 17.76 -1.87 -19.69
C LYS A 278 18.50 -2.48 -20.87
N ARG A 279 18.05 -2.21 -22.10
CA ARG A 279 18.70 -2.73 -23.31
C ARG A 279 20.10 -2.16 -23.45
N ASP A 280 20.26 -0.87 -23.27
CA ASP A 280 21.54 -0.20 -23.47
C ASP A 280 22.54 -0.64 -22.39
N ALA A 281 22.10 -0.81 -21.13
CA ALA A 281 22.92 -1.41 -20.06
C ALA A 281 23.42 -2.83 -20.40
N ARG A 282 22.56 -3.69 -21.00
CA ARG A 282 22.96 -5.04 -21.44
C ARG A 282 23.94 -5.03 -22.62
N LEU A 283 23.88 -4.02 -23.47
CA LEU A 283 24.80 -3.89 -24.62
C LEU A 283 26.15 -3.34 -24.18
N GLN A 284 26.16 -2.43 -23.20
CA GLN A 284 27.39 -1.91 -22.58
C GLN A 284 28.11 -2.98 -21.78
N SER A 285 27.40 -3.83 -21.02
CA SER A 285 28.00 -4.91 -20.24
C SER A 285 28.61 -6.05 -21.06
N LYS A 286 28.47 -6.03 -22.39
CA LYS A 286 29.03 -7.02 -23.32
C LYS A 286 30.28 -6.52 -24.05
N LYS A 287 30.64 -5.24 -23.89
CA LYS A 287 31.89 -4.65 -24.40
C LYS A 287 32.94 -4.70 -23.30
#